data_AF-A0A971K780-F1
#
_entry.id   AF-A0A971K780-F1
#
_cell.length_a   1.000
_cell.length_b   1.000
_cell.length_c   1.000
_cell.angle_alpha   90.00
_cell.angle_beta   90.00
_cell.angle_gamma   90.00
#
_symmetry.space_group_name_H-M   'P 1'
#
loop_
_entity.id
_entity.type
_entity.pdbx_description
1 polymer ?
#
loop_
_entity_poly.entity_id
_entity_poly.type
_entity_poly.pdbx_seq_one_letter_code
_entity_poly.pdbx_strand_id
1 'polypeptide(L)'
;MADMRKIPVEDLKPGMVFSKAVYIDSDNMLVAPNIPIREDDIKRLMKWGVSDVETAGNILKGSFSHSTPSASSGKTDQIIEKY
;
A
#
# COMPACT_ATOMS: atom_id res chain seq x y z
N MET A 1 -10.21 4.12 11.71
CA MET A 1 -10.71 2.87 11.10
C MET A 1 -9.59 2.35 10.23
N ALA A 2 -9.25 1.06 10.33
CA ALA A 2 -7.98 0.51 9.86
C ALA A 2 -7.69 0.83 8.38
N ASP A 3 -6.66 1.64 8.15
CA ASP A 3 -6.20 2.08 6.84
C ASP A 3 -5.63 0.89 6.05
N MET A 4 -6.46 0.24 5.24
CA MET A 4 -5.97 -0.65 4.19
C MET A 4 -5.36 0.21 3.09
N ARG A 5 -4.07 0.06 2.87
CA ARG A 5 -3.32 0.78 1.84
C ARG A 5 -3.31 -0.03 0.56
N LYS A 6 -3.58 0.65 -0.55
CA LYS A 6 -3.42 0.09 -1.90
C LYS A 6 -2.01 0.32 -2.39
N ILE A 7 -1.36 -0.73 -2.85
CA ILE A 7 0.01 -0.73 -3.36
C ILE A 7 -0.04 -1.31 -4.77
N PRO A 8 0.43 -0.58 -5.78
CA PRO A 8 0.38 -1.08 -7.15
C PRO A 8 1.39 -2.22 -7.33
N VAL A 9 1.02 -3.24 -8.09
CA VAL A 9 1.84 -4.46 -8.29
C VAL A 9 3.17 -4.13 -8.97
N GLU A 10 3.20 -3.08 -9.78
CA GLU A 10 4.43 -2.51 -10.39
C GLU A 10 5.47 -2.03 -9.37
N ASP A 11 5.04 -1.64 -8.17
CA ASP A 11 5.94 -1.20 -7.09
C ASP A 11 6.39 -2.37 -6.21
N LEU A 12 5.67 -3.50 -6.25
CA LEU A 12 6.03 -4.72 -5.54
C LEU A 12 7.29 -5.33 -6.12
N LYS A 13 8.30 -5.57 -5.26
CA LYS A 13 9.52 -6.27 -5.64
C LYS A 13 9.63 -7.62 -4.95
N PRO A 14 10.18 -8.64 -5.65
CA PRO A 14 10.50 -9.91 -5.01
C PRO A 14 11.50 -9.66 -3.87
N GLY A 15 11.18 -10.17 -2.69
CA GLY A 15 11.94 -9.95 -1.45
C GLY A 15 11.39 -8.84 -0.55
N MET A 16 10.36 -8.08 -0.96
CA MET A 16 9.68 -7.12 -0.07
C MET A 16 8.93 -7.84 1.05
N VAL A 17 9.04 -7.32 2.27
CA VAL A 17 8.38 -7.88 3.44
C VAL A 17 7.43 -6.86 4.04
N PHE A 18 6.19 -7.30 4.28
CA PHE A 18 5.16 -6.50 4.91
C PHE A 18 4.93 -6.93 6.36
N SER A 19 4.62 -5.97 7.23
CA SER A 19 4.29 -6.24 8.62
C SER A 19 2.94 -6.95 8.80
N LYS A 20 2.03 -6.76 7.84
CA LYS A 20 0.73 -7.47 7.79
C LYS A 20 0.57 -8.23 6.48
N ALA A 21 -0.44 -9.11 6.44
CA ALA A 21 -0.83 -9.79 5.22
C ALA A 21 -1.14 -8.79 4.10
N VAL A 22 -0.83 -9.21 2.88
CA VAL A 22 -1.17 -8.49 1.66
C VAL A 22 -2.26 -9.28 0.95
N TYR A 23 -3.34 -8.60 0.65
CA TYR A 23 -4.50 -9.10 -0.07
C TYR A 23 -4.53 -8.45 -1.44
N ILE A 24 -5.10 -9.14 -2.40
CA ILE A 24 -5.26 -8.63 -3.77
C ILE A 24 -6.71 -8.35 -4.10
N ASP A 25 -7.60 -8.89 -3.28
CA ASP A 25 -9.04 -8.67 -3.27
C ASP A 25 -9.57 -9.06 -1.88
N SER A 26 -10.84 -8.79 -1.60
CA SER A 26 -11.51 -9.19 -0.36
C SER A 26 -11.44 -10.70 -0.07
N ASP A 27 -11.33 -11.53 -1.11
CA ASP A 27 -11.31 -12.98 -0.96
C ASP A 27 -9.92 -13.62 -1.14
N ASN A 28 -8.97 -12.91 -1.75
CA ASN A 28 -7.67 -13.49 -2.13
C ASN A 28 -6.50 -12.83 -1.39
N MET A 29 -5.81 -13.64 -0.57
CA MET A 29 -4.55 -13.25 0.09
C MET A 29 -3.36 -13.61 -0.78
N LEU A 30 -2.51 -12.63 -1.08
CA LEU A 30 -1.26 -12.82 -1.81
C LEU A 30 -0.20 -13.47 -0.94
N VAL A 31 0.06 -12.84 0.21
CA VAL A 31 1.17 -13.20 1.08
C VAL A 31 0.84 -12.93 2.54
N ALA A 32 1.27 -13.84 3.40
CA ALA A 32 1.13 -13.75 4.84
C ALA A 32 2.01 -12.62 5.45
N PRO A 33 1.71 -12.15 6.67
CA PRO A 33 2.56 -11.19 7.36
C PRO A 33 3.97 -11.73 7.55
N ASN A 34 4.97 -10.85 7.46
CA ASN A 34 6.37 -11.16 7.69
C ASN A 34 6.99 -12.16 6.68
N ILE A 35 6.32 -12.40 5.54
CA ILE A 35 6.81 -13.23 4.46
C ILE A 35 7.28 -12.35 3.30
N PRO A 36 8.45 -12.66 2.68
CA PRO A 36 8.92 -11.96 1.50
C PRO A 36 8.06 -12.32 0.28
N ILE A 37 7.64 -11.31 -0.47
CA ILE A 37 6.97 -11.49 -1.76
C ILE A 37 7.90 -12.28 -2.70
N ARG A 38 7.37 -13.29 -3.38
CA ARG A 38 8.12 -14.01 -4.42
C ARG A 38 7.79 -13.46 -5.79
N GLU A 39 8.73 -13.61 -6.71
CA GLU A 39 8.50 -13.26 -8.12
C GLU A 39 7.35 -14.07 -8.73
N ASP A 40 7.21 -15.33 -8.29
CA ASP A 40 6.13 -16.22 -8.70
C ASP A 40 4.75 -15.64 -8.36
N ASP A 41 4.63 -15.00 -7.20
CA ASP A 41 3.39 -14.37 -6.74
C ASP A 41 3.08 -13.13 -7.59
N ILE A 42 4.09 -12.29 -7.89
CA ILE A 42 3.94 -11.11 -8.77
C ILE A 42 3.52 -11.53 -10.19
N LYS A 43 4.12 -12.59 -10.74
CA LYS A 43 3.75 -13.12 -12.06
C LYS A 43 2.30 -13.61 -12.11
N ARG A 44 1.81 -14.24 -11.03
CA ARG A 44 0.40 -14.64 -10.93
C ARG A 44 -0.52 -13.42 -10.91
N LEU A 45 -0.14 -12.36 -10.21
CA LEU A 45 -0.90 -11.12 -10.18
C LEU A 45 -1.07 -10.48 -11.55
N MET A 46 0.03 -10.36 -12.30
CA MET A 46 0.00 -9.86 -13.67
C MET A 46 -0.90 -10.72 -14.55
N LYS A 47 -0.89 -12.03 -14.35
CA LYS A 47 -1.71 -13.00 -15.11
C LYS A 47 -3.18 -12.98 -14.71
N TRP A 48 -3.49 -12.66 -13.46
CA TRP A 48 -4.85 -12.42 -12.98
C TRP A 48 -5.38 -11.03 -13.35
N GLY A 49 -4.51 -10.12 -13.80
CA GLY A 49 -4.89 -8.75 -14.13
C GLY A 49 -5.07 -7.87 -12.89
N VAL A 50 -4.44 -8.24 -11.77
CA VAL A 50 -4.45 -7.43 -10.56
C VAL A 50 -3.44 -6.29 -10.72
N SER A 51 -3.93 -5.05 -10.69
CA SER A 51 -3.09 -3.85 -10.75
C SER A 51 -2.63 -3.39 -9.37
N ASP A 52 -3.41 -3.64 -8.32
CA ASP A 52 -3.17 -3.10 -6.98
C ASP A 52 -3.47 -4.16 -5.91
N VAL A 53 -2.74 -4.09 -4.80
CA VAL A 53 -2.90 -4.97 -3.64
C VAL A 53 -3.21 -4.17 -2.38
N GLU A 54 -4.05 -4.70 -1.53
CA GLU A 54 -4.47 -4.11 -0.28
C GLU A 54 -3.69 -4.70 0.89
N THR A 55 -2.99 -3.87 1.64
CA THR A 55 -2.35 -4.29 2.89
C THR A 55 -2.60 -3.29 3.99
N ALA A 56 -2.89 -3.80 5.20
CA ALA A 56 -2.94 -2.99 6.40
C ALA A 56 -1.54 -2.83 7.06
N GLY A 57 -0.49 -3.36 6.42
CA GLY A 57 0.87 -3.41 6.94
C GLY A 57 1.74 -2.28 6.42
N ASN A 58 2.83 -1.99 7.14
CA ASN A 58 3.90 -1.16 6.62
C ASN A 58 4.97 -2.05 5.97
N ILE A 59 5.69 -1.51 5.00
CA ILE A 59 6.84 -2.19 4.37
C ILE A 59 7.97 -2.21 5.38
N LEU A 60 8.32 -3.40 5.86
CA LEU A 60 9.43 -3.58 6.80
C LEU A 60 10.78 -3.59 6.08
N LYS A 61 10.79 -4.05 4.84
CA LYS A 61 12.00 -4.19 4.03
C LYS A 61 11.69 -3.94 2.56
N GLY A 62 12.17 -2.81 2.07
CA GLY A 62 11.86 -2.24 0.77
C GLY A 62 11.73 -0.74 0.94
N SER A 63 12.77 0.01 0.58
CA SER A 63 12.79 1.46 0.71
C SER A 63 11.88 2.09 -0.35
N PHE A 64 10.58 2.10 -0.07
CA PHE A 64 9.62 3.00 -0.67
C PHE A 64 9.06 3.87 0.44
N SER A 65 9.63 5.08 0.55
CA SER A 65 9.00 6.18 1.26
C SER A 65 7.73 6.53 0.48
N HIS A 66 6.62 5.84 0.77
CA HIS A 66 5.29 6.34 0.44
C HIS A 66 5.03 7.53 1.35
N SER A 67 5.65 8.65 0.98
CA SER A 67 5.25 9.99 1.36
C SER A 67 3.82 10.13 0.87
N THR A 68 2.88 10.11 1.81
CA THR A 68 1.48 10.46 1.56
C THR A 68 1.42 11.72 0.69
N PRO A 69 0.74 11.75 -0.46
CA PRO A 69 0.14 12.99 -0.91
C PRO A 69 -0.91 13.36 0.15
N SER A 70 -0.48 14.20 1.09
CA SER A 70 -1.37 15.01 1.90
C SER A 70 -2.16 15.91 0.95
N ALA A 71 -3.35 15.46 0.58
CA ALA A 71 -4.42 16.26 -0.02
C ALA A 71 -5.72 15.49 0.27
N SER A 72 -6.68 15.96 1.05
CA SER A 72 -7.04 17.33 1.42
C SER A 72 -8.00 17.25 2.61
N SER A 73 -7.79 18.09 3.61
CA SER A 73 -8.91 18.70 4.31
C SER A 73 -8.57 20.17 4.55
N GLY A 74 -8.91 20.99 3.56
CA GLY A 74 -9.31 22.39 3.76
C GLY A 74 -8.19 23.44 3.85
N LYS A 75 -7.85 24.04 2.70
CA LYS A 75 -7.45 25.46 2.66
C LYS A 75 -8.72 26.31 2.84
N THR A 76 -8.84 26.99 3.95
CA THR A 76 -9.58 28.26 4.04
C THR A 76 -8.73 29.24 4.83
N ASP A 77 -7.97 30.05 4.08
CA ASP A 77 -7.47 31.34 4.50
C ASP A 77 -8.66 32.22 4.96
N GLN A 78 -8.75 32.58 6.25
CA GLN A 78 -9.49 33.77 6.69
C GLN A 78 -8.77 34.41 7.90
N ILE A 79 -7.84 35.31 7.56
CA ILE A 79 -7.58 36.63 8.15
C ILE A 79 -8.21 36.85 9.55
N ILE A 80 -7.39 36.85 10.60
CA ILE A 80 -7.76 37.51 11.87
C ILE A 80 -7.24 38.94 11.84
N GLU A 81 -8.06 39.84 11.30
CA GLU A 81 -8.05 41.24 11.75
C GLU A 81 -8.52 41.25 13.20
N LYS A 82 -7.66 41.75 14.09
CA LYS A 82 -8.10 42.12 15.44
C LYS A 82 -7.55 43.50 15.77
N TYR A 83 -8.52 44.41 15.87
CA TYR A 83 -8.49 45.72 16.50
C TYR A 83 -7.60 45.80 17.74
#